data_AF-A0A423SHA9-F1
#
_entry.id   AF-A0A423SHA9-F1
#
_cell.length_a   1.000
_cell.length_b   1.000
_cell.length_c   1.000
_cell.angle_alpha   90.00
_cell.angle_beta   90.00
_cell.angle_gamma   90.00
#
_symmetry.space_group_name_H-M   'P 1'
#
loop_
_entity.id
_entity.type
_entity.pdbx_description
1 polymer ?
#
loop_
_entity_poly.entity_id
_entity_poly.type
_entity_poly.pdbx_seq_one_letter_code
_entity_poly.pdbx_strand_id
1 'polypeptide(L)'
;MTKLFLENNRIAKIERGLFSLNSYLQELHLDNNDIEVIAAGAFAKLRKLEHLSLQDNEILALPDALPDKTSSLRYLRLSGNNLNTLNDHSLKGQDQLDVLWLDRNNISALVEACSRIPLSFDSSISKRTRYRTFRSRCS
;
A
#
# COMPACT_ATOMS: atom_id res chain seq x y z
N MET A 1 -16.09 -9.23 -11.73
CA MET A 1 -16.20 -8.45 -10.48
C MET A 1 -15.05 -7.47 -10.44
N THR A 2 -15.32 -6.18 -10.21
CA THR A 2 -14.31 -5.10 -10.25
C THR A 2 -13.99 -4.53 -8.87
N LYS A 3 -14.85 -4.72 -7.88
CA LYS A 3 -14.64 -4.26 -6.50
C LYS A 3 -14.85 -5.43 -5.55
N LEU A 4 -14.00 -5.52 -4.53
CA LEU A 4 -14.08 -6.52 -3.47
C LEU A 4 -13.95 -5.83 -2.13
N PHE A 5 -14.97 -6.02 -1.30
CA PHE A 5 -15.11 -5.45 0.03
C PHE A 5 -15.00 -6.60 1.04
N LEU A 6 -13.95 -6.58 1.84
CA LEU A 6 -13.63 -7.57 2.87
C LEU A 6 -13.30 -6.89 4.21
N GLU A 7 -13.75 -5.65 4.39
CA GLU A 7 -13.54 -4.86 5.58
C GLU A 7 -14.25 -5.45 6.80
N ASN A 8 -13.73 -5.18 7.99
CA ASN A 8 -14.32 -5.60 9.27
C ASN A 8 -14.46 -7.13 9.40
N ASN A 9 -13.46 -7.85 8.92
CA ASN A 9 -13.35 -9.30 9.11
C ASN A 9 -12.17 -9.61 10.05
N ARG A 10 -11.79 -10.88 10.14
CA ARG A 10 -10.69 -11.38 10.98
C ARG A 10 -9.60 -12.03 10.13
N ILE A 11 -9.32 -11.42 8.98
CA ILE A 11 -8.30 -11.93 8.06
C ILE A 11 -6.94 -11.66 8.69
N ALA A 12 -6.23 -12.71 9.10
CA ALA A 12 -4.93 -12.55 9.74
C ALA A 12 -3.76 -12.54 8.74
N LYS A 13 -3.94 -13.16 7.57
CA LYS A 13 -2.86 -13.40 6.60
C LYS A 13 -3.38 -13.30 5.17
N ILE A 14 -2.55 -12.73 4.30
CA ILE A 14 -2.78 -12.72 2.84
C ILE A 14 -1.73 -13.59 2.18
N GLU A 15 -2.17 -14.75 1.69
CA GLU A 15 -1.30 -15.70 1.02
C GLU A 15 -1.11 -15.37 -0.46
N ARG A 16 0.00 -15.89 -1.02
CA ARG A 16 0.30 -15.73 -2.44
C ARG A 16 -0.79 -16.38 -3.27
N GLY A 17 -1.39 -15.60 -4.17
CA GLY A 17 -2.39 -16.11 -5.11
C GLY A 17 -3.81 -16.15 -4.57
N LEU A 18 -4.07 -15.67 -3.34
CA LEU A 18 -5.42 -15.56 -2.78
C LEU A 18 -6.39 -14.82 -3.73
N PHE A 19 -5.91 -13.77 -4.39
CA PHE A 19 -6.68 -12.97 -5.35
C PHE A 19 -6.32 -13.28 -6.82
N SER A 20 -5.65 -14.40 -7.11
CA SER A 20 -5.13 -14.69 -8.46
C SER A 20 -6.22 -14.86 -9.51
N LEU A 21 -7.41 -15.32 -9.10
CA LEU A 21 -8.58 -15.46 -9.97
C LEU A 21 -9.31 -14.14 -10.23
N ASN A 22 -8.98 -13.08 -9.48
CA ASN A 22 -9.61 -11.76 -9.56
C ASN A 22 -8.76 -10.76 -10.37
N SER A 23 -8.19 -11.19 -11.49
CA SER A 23 -7.28 -10.36 -12.31
C SER A 23 -7.90 -9.06 -12.88
N TYR A 24 -9.23 -8.96 -12.87
CA TYR A 24 -9.99 -7.78 -13.30
C TYR A 24 -10.40 -6.85 -12.15
N LEU A 25 -9.94 -7.12 -10.92
CA LEU A 25 -10.24 -6.29 -9.76
C LEU A 25 -9.57 -4.92 -9.91
N GLN A 26 -10.33 -3.88 -9.63
CA GLN A 26 -9.94 -2.47 -9.63
C GLN A 26 -9.90 -1.90 -8.21
N GLU A 27 -10.73 -2.40 -7.30
CA GLU A 27 -10.75 -1.96 -5.90
C GLU A 27 -10.75 -3.17 -4.95
N LEU A 28 -9.85 -3.13 -3.98
CA LEU A 28 -9.75 -4.12 -2.90
C LEU A 28 -9.68 -3.40 -1.57
N HIS A 29 -10.69 -3.61 -0.74
CA HIS A 29 -10.81 -3.03 0.59
C HIS A 29 -10.70 -4.15 1.63
N LEU A 30 -9.66 -4.07 2.46
CA LEU A 30 -9.29 -5.04 3.50
C LEU A 30 -9.15 -4.35 4.85
N ASP A 31 -9.78 -3.19 5.00
CA ASP A 31 -9.64 -2.34 6.18
C ASP A 31 -10.23 -3.00 7.42
N ASN A 32 -9.69 -2.66 8.61
CA ASN A 32 -10.18 -3.17 9.88
C ASN A 32 -10.21 -4.70 9.90
N ASN A 33 -9.07 -5.31 9.59
CA ASN A 33 -8.82 -6.74 9.75
C ASN A 33 -7.62 -6.92 10.69
N ASP A 34 -7.22 -8.17 10.92
CA ASP A 34 -6.09 -8.52 11.78
C ASP A 34 -4.84 -8.86 10.94
N ILE A 35 -4.67 -8.26 9.76
CA ILE A 35 -3.63 -8.68 8.81
C ILE A 35 -2.25 -8.34 9.35
N GLU A 36 -1.51 -9.37 9.76
CA GLU A 36 -0.13 -9.24 10.23
C GLU A 36 0.88 -9.54 9.11
N VAL A 37 0.54 -10.50 8.24
CA VAL A 37 1.47 -11.06 7.25
C VAL A 37 0.86 -11.01 5.85
N ILE A 38 1.58 -10.35 4.94
CA ILE A 38 1.31 -10.36 3.50
C ILE A 38 2.42 -11.15 2.81
N ALA A 39 2.07 -12.16 2.00
CA ALA A 39 3.06 -12.92 1.26
C ALA A 39 3.62 -12.13 0.06
N ALA A 40 4.88 -12.39 -0.30
CA ALA A 40 5.45 -11.85 -1.53
C ALA A 40 4.66 -12.31 -2.76
N GLY A 41 4.31 -11.35 -3.61
CA GLY A 41 3.46 -11.53 -4.78
C GLY A 41 1.97 -11.78 -4.45
N ALA A 42 1.49 -11.49 -3.23
CA ALA A 42 0.09 -11.61 -2.87
C ALA A 42 -0.87 -10.92 -3.85
N PHE A 43 -0.47 -9.74 -4.35
CA PHE A 43 -1.26 -8.91 -5.27
C PHE A 43 -0.70 -8.89 -6.69
N ALA A 44 0.33 -9.68 -7.01
CA ALA A 44 1.07 -9.60 -8.28
C ALA A 44 0.21 -9.84 -9.54
N LYS A 45 -0.95 -10.49 -9.41
CA LYS A 45 -1.90 -10.73 -10.52
C LYS A 45 -2.93 -9.62 -10.71
N LEU A 46 -3.05 -8.70 -9.76
CA LEU A 46 -4.04 -7.61 -9.76
C LEU A 46 -3.53 -6.40 -10.53
N ARG A 47 -3.19 -6.58 -11.82
CA ARG A 47 -2.59 -5.53 -12.66
C ARG A 47 -3.53 -4.35 -12.95
N LYS A 48 -4.85 -4.58 -12.85
CA LYS A 48 -5.89 -3.57 -13.01
C LYS A 48 -6.31 -2.91 -11.70
N LEU A 49 -5.68 -3.26 -10.59
CA LEU A 49 -6.02 -2.69 -9.29
C LEU A 49 -5.63 -1.21 -9.27
N GLU A 50 -6.58 -0.35 -8.98
CA GLU A 50 -6.42 1.10 -8.90
C GLU A 50 -6.42 1.55 -7.42
N HIS A 51 -7.19 0.87 -6.57
CA HIS A 51 -7.31 1.17 -5.15
C HIS A 51 -7.05 -0.08 -4.31
N LEU A 52 -6.09 0.02 -3.40
CA LEU A 52 -5.83 -0.99 -2.37
C LEU A 52 -5.88 -0.32 -1.01
N SER A 53 -6.82 -0.75 -0.17
CA SER A 53 -6.96 -0.27 1.20
C SER A 53 -6.69 -1.40 2.19
N LEU A 54 -5.68 -1.19 3.02
CA LEU A 54 -5.20 -2.07 4.10
C LEU A 54 -5.17 -1.28 5.42
N GLN A 55 -6.04 -0.30 5.57
CA GLN A 55 -6.05 0.59 6.73
C GLN A 55 -6.40 -0.18 8.00
N ASP A 56 -5.86 0.27 9.14
CA ASP A 56 -6.21 -0.22 10.47
C ASP A 56 -6.12 -1.76 10.52
N ASN A 57 -4.89 -2.24 10.31
CA ASN A 57 -4.46 -3.64 10.35
C ASN A 57 -3.16 -3.73 11.18
N GLU A 58 -2.55 -4.91 11.28
CA GLU A 58 -1.37 -5.14 12.13
C GLU A 58 -0.07 -5.34 11.31
N ILE A 59 0.00 -4.78 10.09
CA ILE A 59 1.09 -5.06 9.14
C ILE A 59 2.41 -4.48 9.64
N LEU A 60 3.44 -5.32 9.79
CA LEU A 60 4.77 -4.93 10.24
C LEU A 60 5.71 -4.48 9.11
N ALA A 61 5.54 -5.06 7.92
CA ALA A 61 6.32 -4.75 6.73
C ALA A 61 5.52 -5.06 5.47
N LEU A 62 5.70 -4.24 4.42
CA LEU A 62 5.17 -4.51 3.09
C LEU A 62 6.27 -5.17 2.24
N PRO A 63 6.18 -6.48 1.92
CA PRO A 63 7.15 -7.12 1.03
C PRO A 63 6.89 -6.75 -0.44
N ASP A 64 7.58 -7.41 -1.37
CA ASP A 64 7.31 -7.39 -2.82
C ASP A 64 5.94 -8.03 -3.15
N ALA A 65 4.87 -7.49 -2.59
CA ALA A 65 3.51 -8.00 -2.68
C ALA A 65 2.80 -7.49 -3.94
N LEU A 66 3.18 -6.28 -4.39
CA LEU A 66 2.55 -5.57 -5.50
C LEU A 66 3.10 -6.02 -6.87
N PRO A 67 2.43 -5.68 -7.99
CA PRO A 67 2.95 -5.99 -9.32
C PRO A 67 4.16 -5.13 -9.70
N ASP A 68 5.32 -5.75 -9.92
CA ASP A 68 6.57 -5.06 -10.35
C ASP A 68 6.49 -4.34 -11.71
N LYS A 69 5.48 -4.67 -12.53
CA LYS A 69 5.28 -4.12 -13.87
C LYS A 69 3.79 -3.98 -14.15
N THR A 70 3.43 -2.99 -14.96
CA THR A 70 2.05 -2.78 -15.44
C THR A 70 1.03 -2.60 -14.30
N SER A 71 1.47 -2.00 -13.20
CA SER A 71 0.57 -1.64 -12.10
C SER A 71 -0.32 -0.48 -12.52
N SER A 72 -1.62 -0.60 -12.28
CA SER A 72 -2.59 0.49 -12.42
C SER A 72 -2.87 1.18 -11.07
N LEU A 73 -2.09 0.85 -10.03
CA LEU A 73 -2.38 1.29 -8.66
C LEU A 73 -2.17 2.80 -8.54
N ARG A 74 -3.24 3.50 -8.16
CA ARG A 74 -3.27 4.97 -7.98
C ARG A 74 -3.35 5.35 -6.50
N TYR A 75 -4.00 4.50 -5.71
CA TYR A 75 -4.29 4.78 -4.30
C TYR A 75 -3.92 3.58 -3.43
N LEU A 76 -2.98 3.80 -2.50
CA LEU A 76 -2.54 2.78 -1.54
C LEU A 76 -2.68 3.32 -0.12
N ARG A 77 -3.57 2.71 0.66
CA ARG A 77 -3.82 3.10 2.04
C ARG A 77 -3.26 2.06 3.00
N LEU A 78 -2.28 2.48 3.79
CA LEU A 78 -1.60 1.67 4.80
C LEU A 78 -1.65 2.33 6.18
N SER A 79 -2.49 3.36 6.36
CA SER A 79 -2.59 4.07 7.63
C SER A 79 -3.06 3.16 8.76
N GLY A 80 -2.59 3.39 9.99
CA GLY A 80 -3.01 2.59 11.14
C GLY A 80 -2.46 1.16 11.10
N ASN A 81 -1.21 1.00 10.67
CA ASN A 81 -0.50 -0.28 10.73
C ASN A 81 0.74 -0.15 11.63
N ASN A 82 1.53 -1.21 11.73
CA ASN A 82 2.77 -1.23 12.50
C ASN A 82 4.02 -1.19 11.62
N LEU A 83 3.93 -0.56 10.44
CA LEU A 83 5.05 -0.50 9.51
C LEU A 83 6.23 0.24 10.14
N ASN A 84 7.39 -0.43 10.23
CA ASN A 84 8.61 0.17 10.78
C ASN A 84 9.53 0.74 9.68
N THR A 85 9.50 0.11 8.51
CA THR A 85 10.26 0.51 7.33
C THR A 85 9.41 0.32 6.08
N LEU A 86 9.74 1.06 5.03
CA LEU A 86 9.25 0.82 3.69
C LEU A 86 10.46 0.84 2.76
N ASN A 87 10.68 -0.28 2.06
CA ASN A 87 11.88 -0.49 1.28
C ASN A 87 11.66 -0.08 -0.19
N ASP A 88 12.74 0.22 -0.91
CA ASP A 88 12.71 0.62 -2.32
C ASP A 88 11.96 -0.35 -3.24
N HIS A 89 12.06 -1.64 -2.93
CA HIS A 89 11.45 -2.70 -3.72
C HIS A 89 9.94 -2.84 -3.47
N SER A 90 9.46 -2.48 -2.28
CA SER A 90 8.05 -2.60 -1.89
C SER A 90 7.12 -1.75 -2.77
N LEU A 91 7.63 -0.65 -3.33
CA LEU A 91 6.90 0.25 -4.24
C LEU A 91 7.48 0.28 -5.68
N LYS A 92 8.24 -0.74 -6.06
CA LYS A 92 8.80 -0.85 -7.40
C LYS A 92 7.70 -1.14 -8.43
N GLY A 93 7.65 -0.30 -9.47
CA GLY A 93 6.72 -0.46 -10.60
C GLY A 93 5.34 0.16 -10.35
N GLN A 94 5.14 0.87 -9.25
CA GLN A 94 3.95 1.66 -8.96
C GLN A 94 4.12 3.10 -9.47
N ASP A 95 4.49 3.25 -10.74
CA ASP A 95 4.77 4.54 -11.39
C ASP A 95 3.50 5.40 -11.57
N GLN A 96 2.31 4.82 -11.38
CA GLN A 96 1.01 5.49 -11.47
C GLN A 96 0.42 5.86 -10.11
N LEU A 97 1.16 5.63 -9.01
CA LEU A 97 0.66 5.90 -7.67
C LEU A 97 0.55 7.41 -7.44
N ASP A 98 -0.66 7.90 -7.20
CA ASP A 98 -0.94 9.32 -6.96
C ASP A 98 -0.93 9.67 -5.47
N VAL A 99 -1.41 8.73 -4.64
CA VAL A 99 -1.56 8.93 -3.21
C VAL A 99 -1.18 7.67 -2.43
N LEU A 100 -0.33 7.88 -1.42
CA LEU A 100 0.10 6.88 -0.47
C LEU A 100 -0.15 7.40 0.95
N TRP A 101 -0.98 6.70 1.71
CA TRP A 101 -1.22 7.03 3.12
C TRP A 101 -0.47 6.08 4.04
N LEU A 102 0.34 6.65 4.93
CA LEU A 102 1.20 5.95 5.89
C LEU A 102 1.07 6.52 7.31
N ASP A 103 0.12 7.41 7.56
CA ASP A 103 -0.10 7.97 8.90
C ASP A 103 -0.46 6.88 9.92
N ARG A 104 -0.19 7.13 11.20
CA ARG A 104 -0.40 6.12 12.26
C ARG A 104 0.33 4.80 11.96
N ASN A 105 1.59 4.89 11.53
CA ASN A 105 2.55 3.80 11.49
C ASN A 105 3.76 4.14 12.37
N ASN A 106 4.72 3.21 12.50
CA ASN A 106 5.95 3.39 13.26
C ASN A 106 7.19 3.59 12.37
N ILE A 107 7.02 4.26 11.22
CA ILE A 107 8.07 4.39 10.21
C ILE A 107 9.19 5.27 10.75
N SER A 108 10.32 4.64 11.07
CA SER A 108 11.52 5.29 11.60
C SER A 108 12.56 5.59 10.50
N ALA A 109 12.52 4.83 9.41
CA ALA A 109 13.37 5.03 8.23
C ALA A 109 12.58 4.77 6.95
N LEU A 110 12.56 5.77 6.07
CA LEU A 110 12.12 5.63 4.68
C LEU A 110 13.40 5.48 3.86
N VAL A 111 13.86 4.25 3.70
CA VAL A 111 15.03 3.96 2.85
C VAL A 111 14.53 4.07 1.41
N GLU A 112 15.12 5.02 0.66
CA GLU A 112 15.14 5.27 -0.81
C GLU A 112 13.94 4.92 -1.74
N ALA A 113 12.76 4.58 -1.23
CA ALA A 113 11.55 4.30 -2.02
C ALA A 113 10.99 5.54 -2.77
N CYS A 114 11.59 6.72 -2.56
CA CYS A 114 11.01 8.03 -2.88
C CYS A 114 11.39 8.63 -4.24
N SER A 115 12.30 8.02 -5.01
CA SER A 115 12.82 8.69 -6.22
C SER A 115 11.84 8.74 -7.41
N ARG A 116 10.67 8.09 -7.32
CA ARG A 116 9.82 7.80 -8.51
C ARG A 116 8.33 8.13 -8.43
N ILE A 117 7.78 8.49 -7.27
CA ILE A 117 6.32 8.65 -7.10
C ILE A 117 5.94 10.14 -7.03
N PRO A 118 5.11 10.66 -7.95
CA PRO A 118 4.57 12.01 -7.86
C PRO A 118 3.49 12.08 -6.78
N LEU A 119 3.89 12.35 -5.54
CA LEU A 119 2.95 12.52 -4.42
C LEU A 119 2.11 13.77 -4.62
N SER A 120 0.80 13.60 -4.85
CA SER A 120 -0.16 14.70 -4.91
C SER A 120 -0.60 15.17 -3.52
N PHE A 121 -0.78 16.49 -3.38
CA PHE A 121 -1.00 17.23 -2.14
C PHE A 121 -2.51 17.35 -1.85
N ASP A 122 -3.01 16.70 -0.80
CA ASP A 122 -4.35 17.00 -0.27
C ASP A 122 -4.24 17.97 0.92
N SER A 123 -4.85 19.15 0.76
CA SER A 123 -4.84 20.24 1.73
C SER A 123 -5.88 20.08 2.86
N SER A 124 -6.82 19.14 2.73
CA SER A 124 -8.03 19.04 3.58
C SER A 124 -7.88 18.17 4.83
N ILE A 125 -6.75 17.47 5.03
CA ILE A 125 -6.54 16.56 6.18
C ILE A 125 -5.50 17.11 7.17
N SER A 126 -5.84 16.96 8.46
CA SER A 126 -5.25 17.57 9.66
C SER A 126 -3.71 17.52 9.77
N LYS A 127 -3.15 18.57 10.37
CA LYS A 127 -1.72 18.94 10.46
C LYS A 127 -0.82 18.01 11.30
N ARG A 128 -1.18 16.75 11.60
CA ARG A 128 -0.43 15.95 12.60
C ARG A 128 0.61 14.94 12.10
N THR A 129 0.61 14.52 10.83
CA THR A 129 1.79 13.84 10.26
C THR A 129 1.80 13.97 8.74
N ARG A 130 2.16 15.16 8.24
CA ARG A 130 2.62 15.31 6.85
C ARG A 130 4.14 15.16 6.88
N TYR A 131 4.71 14.14 6.25
CA TYR A 131 6.12 14.24 5.86
C TYR A 131 6.21 15.28 4.75
N ARG A 132 6.40 16.54 5.17
CA ARG A 132 7.01 17.57 4.35
C ARG A 132 8.42 17.10 3.98
N THR A 133 8.84 17.46 2.78
CA THR A 133 10.18 17.27 2.20
C THR A 133 10.50 15.87 1.66
N PHE A 134 9.70 15.42 0.69
CA PHE A 134 10.03 14.29 -0.21
C PHE A 134 11.09 14.61 -1.28
N ARG A 135 11.62 15.84 -1.33
CA ARG A 135 12.67 16.25 -2.29
C ARG A 135 14.01 16.64 -1.68
N SER A 136 14.13 16.79 -0.35
CA SER A 136 15.36 17.33 0.26
C SER A 136 16.24 16.31 0.99
N ARG A 137 15.88 15.02 0.93
CA ARG A 137 16.68 13.92 1.51
C ARG A 137 17.07 12.85 0.47
N CYS A 138 16.75 13.08 -0.80
CA CYS A 138 17.35 12.37 -1.93
C CYS A 138 18.49 13.26 -2.46
N SER A 139 19.56 13.35 -1.69
CA SER A 139 20.81 14.04 -2.06
C SER A 139 21.96 13.08 -1.88
#